data_AF-A0A9R1MK25-F1
#
_entry.id   AF-A0A9R1MK25-F1
#
_cell.length_a   1.000
_cell.length_b   1.000
_cell.length_c   1.000
_cell.angle_alpha   90.00
_cell.angle_beta   90.00
_cell.angle_gamma   90.00
#
_symmetry.space_group_name_H-M   'P 1'
#
loop_
_entity.id
_entity.type
_entity.pdbx_description
1 polymer ?
#
loop_
_entity_poly.entity_id
_entity_poly.type
_entity_poly.pdbx_seq_one_letter_code
_entity_poly.pdbx_strand_id
1 'polypeptide(L)'
;SFNSSDSVFCGVFDGHGPYGHFVAKKVRDSLPVKLLAQWKTSANVGTSPHLNGSISGSLNSEETASAVDDEWGESADVEGSDMLPETFLPLKQSYLKAFKLMDKELKMHPTIDCFCSGSTAVTLVKQGWDLVVGNLGDSRAVMATRDAANNLTAVQLTVDLKPNLPKEAERIQQCRGRVFALQDEPEVSRVWLPNNDSPGLAMARAFGDFCLKDYGLISVPQISYRRLTEKDEFIILATDGVWDVLSNKEAIDIVAAAPSRATASRALVDCAVRSWRLKFPTSKSDDCAAVCLFLDHEKSPNLVEESEAKNEKAEPAKDALISDAGDKINEDIADVNEHISREEHIPEPTLEHSSTLRNVDEIMPVDEPPVSKEPERCGSARSLADCISTNEEEEWSALEGVTRVNSLLNLPRKLSGDKKSTSWKKRR
;
A
#
# COMPACT_ATOMS: atom_id res chain seq x y z
N SER A 1 12.41 20.48 -28.25
CA SER A 1 11.20 19.73 -27.85
C SER A 1 11.43 19.26 -26.42
N PHE A 2 10.55 19.62 -25.48
CA PHE A 2 10.60 19.10 -24.10
C PHE A 2 9.22 18.57 -23.74
N ASN A 3 9.18 17.34 -23.25
CA ASN A 3 8.02 16.45 -23.34
C ASN A 3 7.03 16.64 -22.18
N SER A 4 5.73 16.40 -22.39
CA SER A 4 4.68 16.55 -21.36
C SER A 4 4.42 15.25 -20.59
N SER A 5 5.46 14.42 -20.47
CA SER A 5 5.34 12.97 -20.25
C SER A 5 5.58 12.49 -18.82
N ASP A 6 6.13 13.30 -17.92
CA ASP A 6 6.47 12.86 -16.56
C ASP A 6 5.46 13.35 -15.52
N SER A 7 4.22 12.92 -15.65
CA SER A 7 3.23 13.04 -14.60
C SER A 7 2.31 11.83 -14.57
N VAL A 8 2.19 11.21 -13.40
CA VAL A 8 1.51 9.93 -13.20
C VAL A 8 0.51 10.07 -12.06
N PHE A 9 -0.71 9.58 -12.27
CA PHE A 9 -1.67 9.33 -11.21
C PHE A 9 -1.81 7.81 -11.01
N CYS A 10 -1.74 7.35 -9.77
CA CYS A 10 -2.10 5.98 -9.41
C CYS A 10 -3.06 6.01 -8.22
N GLY A 11 -3.90 4.98 -8.10
CA GLY A 11 -4.78 4.83 -6.95
C GLY A 11 -5.28 3.40 -6.81
N VAL A 12 -5.51 3.00 -5.55
CA VAL A 12 -6.18 1.76 -5.16
C VAL A 12 -7.35 2.13 -4.27
N PHE A 13 -8.46 1.42 -4.48
CA PHE A 13 -9.76 1.70 -3.88
C PHE A 13 -10.34 0.37 -3.41
N ASP A 14 -10.38 0.16 -2.11
CA ASP A 14 -11.11 -0.96 -1.51
C ASP A 14 -12.60 -0.62 -1.46
N GLY A 15 -13.49 -1.60 -1.55
CA GLY A 15 -14.92 -1.39 -1.69
C GLY A 15 -15.74 -2.31 -0.80
N HIS A 16 -16.17 -1.81 0.35
CA HIS A 16 -16.86 -2.59 1.38
C HIS A 16 -18.37 -2.30 1.49
N GLY A 17 -19.08 -3.20 2.16
CA GLY A 17 -20.55 -3.18 2.26
C GLY A 17 -21.26 -3.69 1.00
N PRO A 18 -22.62 -3.77 1.01
CA PRO A 18 -23.37 -4.48 -0.03
C PRO A 18 -23.16 -3.97 -1.47
N TYR A 19 -22.88 -2.68 -1.63
CA TYR A 19 -22.58 -2.04 -2.92
C TYR A 19 -21.13 -1.55 -3.03
N GLY A 20 -20.23 -1.98 -2.14
CA GLY A 20 -18.84 -1.49 -2.06
C GLY A 20 -18.07 -1.56 -3.38
N HIS A 21 -18.18 -2.67 -4.08
CA HIS A 21 -17.62 -2.85 -5.44
C HIS A 21 -18.13 -1.81 -6.46
N PHE A 22 -19.38 -1.35 -6.36
CA PHE A 22 -19.89 -0.25 -7.18
C PHE A 22 -19.37 1.12 -6.70
N VAL A 23 -19.26 1.34 -5.39
CA VAL A 23 -18.68 2.56 -4.81
C VAL A 23 -17.21 2.72 -5.23
N ALA A 24 -16.38 1.71 -5.00
CA ALA A 24 -14.96 1.70 -5.39
C ALA A 24 -14.78 1.90 -6.89
N LYS A 25 -15.56 1.21 -7.74
CA LYS A 25 -15.57 1.43 -9.20
C LYS A 25 -15.93 2.88 -9.55
N LYS A 26 -16.95 3.44 -8.92
CA LYS A 26 -17.41 4.81 -9.15
C LYS A 26 -16.35 5.85 -8.72
N VAL A 27 -15.68 5.63 -7.59
CA VAL A 27 -14.56 6.46 -7.12
C VAL A 27 -13.38 6.36 -8.09
N ARG A 28 -12.93 5.14 -8.44
CA ARG A 28 -11.85 4.89 -9.42
C ARG A 28 -12.07 5.64 -10.73
N ASP A 29 -13.28 5.56 -11.28
CA ASP A 29 -13.60 6.14 -12.60
C ASP A 29 -13.79 7.67 -12.54
N SER A 30 -14.19 8.24 -11.39
CA SER A 30 -14.62 9.65 -11.29
C SER A 30 -13.64 10.56 -10.52
N LEU A 31 -12.96 10.06 -9.49
CA LEU A 31 -12.06 10.84 -8.63
C LEU A 31 -10.87 11.46 -9.39
N PRO A 32 -10.17 10.75 -10.31
CA PRO A 32 -9.03 11.33 -11.03
C PRO A 32 -9.45 12.52 -11.91
N VAL A 33 -10.64 12.45 -12.52
CA VAL A 33 -11.21 13.53 -13.33
C VAL A 33 -11.54 14.75 -12.46
N LYS A 34 -12.09 14.54 -11.25
CA LYS A 34 -12.35 15.61 -10.28
C LYS A 34 -11.05 16.29 -9.83
N LEU A 35 -10.04 15.50 -9.45
CA LEU A 35 -8.74 15.99 -9.02
C LEU A 35 -8.10 16.87 -10.12
N LEU A 36 -8.09 16.39 -11.36
CA LEU A 36 -7.59 17.16 -12.50
C LEU A 36 -8.36 18.47 -12.73
N ALA A 37 -9.69 18.46 -12.60
CA ALA A 37 -10.51 19.66 -12.77
C ALA A 37 -10.22 20.71 -11.69
N GLN A 38 -10.10 20.30 -10.43
CA GLN A 38 -9.73 21.19 -9.33
C GLN A 38 -8.31 21.72 -9.47
N TRP A 39 -7.37 20.89 -9.92
CA TRP A 39 -5.99 21.29 -10.19
C TRP A 39 -5.88 22.34 -11.30
N LYS A 40 -6.55 22.12 -12.44
CA LYS A 40 -6.60 23.10 -13.54
C LYS A 40 -7.21 24.43 -13.11
N THR A 41 -8.26 24.40 -12.29
CA THR A 41 -8.88 25.62 -11.75
C THR A 41 -7.90 26.37 -10.84
N SER A 42 -7.24 25.66 -9.92
CA SER A 42 -6.28 26.25 -8.99
C SER A 42 -5.04 26.82 -9.69
N ALA A 43 -4.57 26.18 -10.77
CA ALA A 43 -3.48 26.69 -11.60
C ALA A 43 -3.82 28.00 -12.32
N ASN A 44 -5.05 28.14 -12.84
CA ASN A 44 -5.48 29.32 -13.60
C ASN A 44 -5.73 30.57 -12.74
N VAL A 45 -6.08 30.41 -11.45
CA VAL A 45 -6.23 31.53 -10.51
C VAL A 45 -4.88 32.19 -10.20
N GLY A 46 -3.77 31.43 -10.26
CA GLY A 46 -2.41 31.93 -10.04
C GLY A 46 -1.79 32.72 -11.18
N THR A 47 -2.56 33.15 -12.20
CA THR A 47 -2.06 33.85 -13.40
C THR A 47 -2.72 35.20 -13.70
N SER A 48 -3.58 35.72 -12.82
CA SER A 48 -4.20 37.04 -13.00
C SER A 48 -3.74 38.05 -11.93
N PRO A 49 -2.89 39.04 -12.28
CA PRO A 49 -2.61 40.17 -11.41
C PRO A 49 -3.71 41.23 -11.51
N HIS A 50 -4.17 41.73 -10.36
CA HIS A 50 -5.24 42.73 -10.17
C HIS A 50 -6.66 42.33 -10.59
N LEU A 51 -7.53 42.19 -9.58
CA LEU A 51 -8.63 43.14 -9.40
C LEU A 51 -9.03 43.23 -7.92
N ASN A 52 -8.88 44.40 -7.30
CA ASN A 52 -9.63 44.74 -6.08
C ASN A 52 -11.08 45.03 -6.51
N GLY A 53 -12.08 44.36 -5.91
CA GLY A 53 -13.46 44.47 -6.37
C GLY A 53 -14.50 43.97 -5.36
N SER A 54 -14.79 44.82 -4.38
CA SER A 54 -15.98 44.87 -3.50
C SER A 54 -16.77 43.59 -3.18
N ILE A 55 -16.92 43.35 -1.88
CA ILE A 55 -17.90 42.45 -1.27
C ILE A 55 -19.33 42.84 -1.71
N SER A 56 -20.10 41.89 -2.21
CA SER A 56 -21.58 41.91 -2.24
C SER A 56 -22.14 40.52 -2.60
N GLY A 57 -22.03 39.56 -1.69
CA GLY A 57 -22.69 38.25 -1.79
C GLY A 57 -23.92 38.22 -0.89
N SER A 58 -25.12 38.16 -1.48
CA SER A 58 -26.38 38.13 -0.72
C SER A 58 -26.47 36.85 0.11
N LEU A 59 -26.73 37.01 1.41
CA LEU A 59 -27.11 35.91 2.29
C LEU A 59 -28.48 35.37 1.87
N ASN A 60 -28.56 34.06 1.68
CA ASN A 60 -29.72 33.27 2.07
C ASN A 60 -29.19 32.13 2.95
N SER A 61 -29.58 32.13 4.23
CA SER A 61 -29.71 30.91 5.02
C SER A 61 -30.67 29.95 4.29
N GLU A 62 -30.60 28.63 4.42
CA GLU A 62 -30.43 27.82 5.64
C GLU A 62 -29.74 26.49 5.30
N GLU A 63 -28.80 26.03 6.14
CA GLU A 63 -28.71 24.65 6.64
C GLU A 63 -27.56 24.52 7.65
N THR A 64 -27.91 24.40 8.93
CA THR A 64 -26.96 24.12 10.01
C THR A 64 -26.65 22.63 10.10
N ALA A 65 -25.50 22.23 9.55
CA ALA A 65 -24.82 20.99 9.91
C ALA A 65 -23.32 21.30 10.08
N SER A 66 -22.81 21.02 11.28
CA SER A 66 -21.50 21.39 11.80
C SER A 66 -20.31 21.20 10.84
N ALA A 67 -19.93 22.29 10.16
CA ALA A 67 -18.54 22.48 9.77
C ALA A 67 -17.77 22.95 11.01
N VAL A 68 -17.20 22.01 11.76
CA VAL A 68 -16.06 22.34 12.62
C VAL A 68 -14.93 22.77 11.69
N ASP A 69 -14.48 24.00 11.90
CA ASP A 69 -13.44 24.64 11.08
C ASP A 69 -12.09 24.05 11.52
N ASP A 70 -11.73 22.90 10.95
CA ASP A 70 -10.55 22.10 11.33
C ASP A 70 -9.26 22.70 10.71
N GLU A 71 -9.09 24.01 10.91
CA GLU A 71 -7.81 24.68 10.88
C GLU A 71 -7.31 24.72 12.33
N TRP A 72 -6.26 23.93 12.66
CA TRP A 72 -5.17 24.24 13.60
C TRP A 72 -4.28 22.99 13.86
N GLY A 73 -2.95 23.19 13.91
CA GLY A 73 -2.05 22.24 14.59
C GLY A 73 -1.40 21.13 13.74
N GLU A 74 -0.70 21.48 12.64
CA GLU A 74 0.43 20.68 12.19
C GLU A 74 1.59 20.84 13.20
N SER A 75 1.65 19.94 14.18
CA SER A 75 2.82 19.78 15.07
C SER A 75 3.95 19.13 14.27
N ALA A 76 4.80 19.98 13.68
CA ALA A 76 5.89 19.56 12.82
C ALA A 76 7.13 19.15 13.64
N ASP A 77 7.25 17.87 13.97
CA ASP A 77 8.55 17.22 14.16
C ASP A 77 9.18 16.98 12.78
N VAL A 78 9.61 18.07 12.13
CA VAL A 78 10.35 18.04 10.86
C VAL A 78 11.69 18.70 11.07
N GLU A 79 12.66 17.91 11.55
CA GLU A 79 14.08 18.24 11.40
C GLU A 79 14.46 18.17 9.91
N GLY A 80 14.30 19.29 9.21
CA GLY A 80 14.60 19.40 7.78
C GLY A 80 13.83 20.53 7.12
N SER A 81 14.44 21.71 7.02
CA SER A 81 13.87 22.90 6.38
C SER A 81 13.86 22.80 4.84
N ASP A 82 13.32 21.71 4.29
CA ASP A 82 13.02 21.61 2.86
C ASP A 82 11.76 22.40 2.55
N MET A 83 11.93 23.53 1.84
CA MET A 83 10.83 24.40 1.43
C MET A 83 9.88 23.63 0.50
N LEU A 84 8.64 23.43 0.95
CA LEU A 84 7.59 22.79 0.16
C LEU A 84 7.42 23.49 -1.21
N PRO A 85 7.29 22.74 -2.32
CA PRO A 85 7.10 23.34 -3.64
C PRO A 85 5.85 24.23 -3.70
N GLU A 86 5.92 25.33 -4.47
CA GLU A 86 4.77 26.22 -4.71
C GLU A 86 3.53 25.47 -5.26
N THR A 87 3.73 24.31 -5.89
CA THR A 87 2.70 23.43 -6.42
C THR A 87 1.97 22.61 -5.35
N PHE A 88 2.56 22.39 -4.17
CA PHE A 88 1.98 21.51 -3.15
C PHE A 88 0.68 22.06 -2.56
N LEU A 89 0.66 23.32 -2.10
CA LEU A 89 -0.54 23.88 -1.44
C LEU A 89 -1.77 23.92 -2.38
N PRO A 90 -1.67 24.35 -3.65
CA PRO A 90 -2.79 24.26 -4.58
C PRO A 90 -3.20 22.80 -4.89
N LEU A 91 -2.28 21.82 -4.78
CA LEU A 91 -2.58 20.41 -5.02
C LEU A 91 -3.29 19.79 -3.81
N LYS A 92 -2.82 20.09 -2.59
CA LYS A 92 -3.49 19.76 -1.31
C LYS A 92 -4.93 20.29 -1.31
N GLN A 93 -5.14 21.55 -1.69
CA GLN A 93 -6.49 22.12 -1.86
C GLN A 93 -7.32 21.44 -2.95
N SER A 94 -6.68 21.04 -4.07
CA SER A 94 -7.37 20.34 -5.17
C SER A 94 -7.83 18.94 -4.77
N TYR A 95 -7.00 18.23 -3.99
CA TYR A 95 -7.33 16.96 -3.34
C TYR A 95 -8.54 17.11 -2.40
N LEU A 96 -8.49 18.03 -1.43
CA LEU A 96 -9.58 18.26 -0.48
C LEU A 96 -10.91 18.56 -1.19
N LYS A 97 -10.88 19.42 -2.23
CA LYS A 97 -12.06 19.72 -3.05
C LYS A 97 -12.55 18.51 -3.86
N ALA A 98 -11.65 17.74 -4.46
CA ALA A 98 -12.00 16.58 -5.27
C ALA A 98 -12.65 15.46 -4.44
N PHE A 99 -12.10 15.17 -3.25
CA PHE A 99 -12.66 14.19 -2.32
C PHE A 99 -14.04 14.64 -1.81
N LYS A 100 -14.18 15.90 -1.36
CA LYS A 100 -15.49 16.46 -0.96
C LYS A 100 -16.54 16.40 -2.07
N LEU A 101 -16.16 16.64 -3.32
CA LEU A 101 -17.05 16.51 -4.48
C LEU A 101 -17.38 15.05 -4.83
N MET A 102 -16.46 14.11 -4.60
CA MET A 102 -16.67 12.69 -4.83
C MET A 102 -17.67 12.13 -3.81
N ASP A 103 -17.47 12.40 -2.52
CA ASP A 103 -18.38 11.95 -1.45
C ASP A 103 -19.79 12.56 -1.61
N LYS A 104 -19.88 13.84 -2.02
CA LYS A 104 -21.16 14.47 -2.36
C LYS A 104 -21.86 13.82 -3.56
N GLU A 105 -21.12 13.38 -4.58
CA GLU A 105 -21.71 12.67 -5.71
C GLU A 105 -22.23 11.28 -5.30
N LEU A 106 -21.51 10.56 -4.43
CA LEU A 106 -21.95 9.28 -3.87
C LEU A 106 -23.22 9.44 -3.02
N LYS A 107 -23.30 10.49 -2.19
CA LYS A 107 -24.51 10.78 -1.37
C LYS A 107 -25.76 11.00 -2.21
N MET A 108 -25.59 11.52 -3.43
CA MET A 108 -26.68 11.82 -4.36
C MET A 108 -26.81 10.77 -5.49
N HIS A 109 -26.13 9.63 -5.38
CA HIS A 109 -26.11 8.65 -6.47
C HIS A 109 -27.45 7.90 -6.57
N PRO A 110 -28.13 7.89 -7.73
CA PRO A 110 -29.51 7.42 -7.81
C PRO A 110 -29.69 5.90 -7.71
N THR A 111 -28.61 5.12 -7.88
CA THR A 111 -28.67 3.65 -8.03
C THR A 111 -27.61 2.87 -7.23
N ILE A 112 -26.74 3.55 -6.48
CA ILE A 112 -25.71 2.89 -5.66
C ILE A 112 -26.00 3.29 -4.21
N ASP A 113 -26.47 2.35 -3.40
CA ASP A 113 -26.74 2.63 -1.99
C ASP A 113 -25.42 2.71 -1.21
N CYS A 114 -25.03 3.95 -0.94
CA CYS A 114 -23.84 4.33 -0.19
C CYS A 114 -24.15 4.56 1.31
N PHE A 115 -25.34 4.19 1.82
CA PHE A 115 -25.68 4.41 3.23
C PHE A 115 -24.87 3.52 4.16
N CYS A 116 -24.74 2.22 3.82
CA CYS A 116 -23.89 1.24 4.51
C CYS A 116 -22.92 0.54 3.52
N SER A 117 -22.54 1.24 2.45
CA SER A 117 -21.49 0.82 1.53
C SER A 117 -20.52 1.97 1.33
N GLY A 118 -19.24 1.65 1.27
CA GLY A 118 -18.18 2.65 1.21
C GLY A 118 -16.99 2.22 0.37
N SER A 119 -15.95 3.04 0.40
CA SER A 119 -14.69 2.75 -0.25
C SER A 119 -13.51 3.52 0.37
N THR A 120 -12.36 2.87 0.48
CA THR A 120 -11.07 3.54 0.76
C THR A 120 -10.58 4.27 -0.49
N ALA A 121 -9.55 5.10 -0.33
CA ALA A 121 -8.78 5.63 -1.45
C ALA A 121 -7.35 5.97 -1.02
N VAL A 122 -6.39 5.13 -1.39
CA VAL A 122 -4.98 5.51 -1.40
C VAL A 122 -4.58 5.91 -2.81
N THR A 123 -4.09 7.14 -2.98
CA THR A 123 -3.82 7.72 -4.31
C THR A 123 -2.55 8.55 -4.31
N LEU A 124 -1.86 8.63 -5.45
CA LEU A 124 -0.68 9.46 -5.64
C LEU A 124 -0.76 10.30 -6.91
N VAL A 125 -0.12 11.47 -6.89
CA VAL A 125 0.31 12.23 -8.05
C VAL A 125 1.83 12.36 -8.00
N LYS A 126 2.53 11.77 -8.97
CA LYS A 126 3.94 12.07 -9.28
C LYS A 126 3.98 13.14 -10.36
N GLN A 127 4.77 14.19 -10.18
CA GLN A 127 5.10 15.17 -11.22
C GLN A 127 6.60 15.47 -11.15
N GLY A 128 7.38 14.97 -12.12
CA GLY A 128 8.84 15.02 -11.97
C GLY A 128 9.29 14.23 -10.74
N TRP A 129 10.07 14.89 -9.89
CA TRP A 129 10.53 14.38 -8.59
C TRP A 129 9.54 14.67 -7.44
N ASP A 130 8.44 15.38 -7.69
CA ASP A 130 7.48 15.73 -6.65
C ASP A 130 6.40 14.65 -6.54
N LEU A 131 6.23 14.09 -5.34
CA LEU A 131 5.20 13.12 -5.00
C LEU A 131 4.22 13.72 -3.99
N VAL A 132 2.93 13.69 -4.31
CA VAL A 132 1.84 13.99 -3.36
C VAL A 132 0.99 12.75 -3.21
N VAL A 133 0.76 12.32 -1.97
CA VAL A 133 -0.04 11.13 -1.64
C VAL A 133 -1.26 11.58 -0.84
N GLY A 134 -2.44 11.10 -1.24
CA GLY A 134 -3.69 11.30 -0.50
C GLY A 134 -4.24 9.95 -0.06
N ASN A 135 -4.38 9.75 1.26
CA ASN A 135 -4.95 8.54 1.86
C ASN A 135 -6.31 8.79 2.51
N LEU A 136 -7.21 7.84 2.37
CA LEU A 136 -8.53 7.80 2.99
C LEU A 136 -8.86 6.33 3.33
N GLY A 137 -8.80 6.00 4.62
CA GLY A 137 -8.93 4.63 5.11
C GLY A 137 -7.58 3.96 5.38
N ASP A 138 -7.55 2.64 5.28
CA ASP A 138 -6.49 1.73 5.71
C ASP A 138 -5.78 0.98 4.58
N SER A 139 -6.20 1.18 3.33
CA SER A 139 -5.31 0.93 2.19
C SER A 139 -4.04 1.79 2.32
N ARG A 140 -2.88 1.22 1.98
CA ARG A 140 -1.56 1.79 2.31
C ARG A 140 -0.67 1.96 1.07
N ALA A 141 0.16 2.99 1.10
CA ALA A 141 1.27 3.20 0.16
C ALA A 141 2.62 3.00 0.86
N VAL A 142 3.49 2.19 0.24
CA VAL A 142 4.84 1.87 0.73
C VAL A 142 5.84 2.06 -0.40
N MET A 143 6.93 2.78 -0.14
CA MET A 143 8.02 3.00 -1.08
C MET A 143 9.20 2.09 -0.75
N ALA A 144 9.81 1.52 -1.77
CA ALA A 144 11.11 0.86 -1.67
C ALA A 144 12.23 1.86 -2.01
N THR A 145 13.21 1.99 -1.12
CA THR A 145 14.33 2.92 -1.29
C THR A 145 15.63 2.32 -0.80
N ARG A 146 16.76 2.73 -1.39
CA ARG A 146 18.10 2.24 -1.02
C ARG A 146 18.64 2.97 0.21
N ASP A 147 19.12 2.22 1.20
CA ASP A 147 19.84 2.78 2.34
C ASP A 147 21.29 3.19 1.97
N ALA A 148 22.09 3.58 2.97
CA ALA A 148 23.50 3.95 2.76
C ALA A 148 24.40 2.74 2.39
N ALA A 149 23.97 1.51 2.68
CA ALA A 149 24.64 0.27 2.34
C ALA A 149 24.08 -0.38 1.06
N ASN A 150 23.23 0.34 0.32
CA ASN A 150 22.56 -0.10 -0.90
C ASN A 150 21.58 -1.29 -0.71
N ASN A 151 21.11 -1.53 0.52
CA ASN A 151 20.03 -2.48 0.78
C ASN A 151 18.68 -1.84 0.44
N LEU A 152 17.73 -2.66 -0.03
CA LEU A 152 16.36 -2.20 -0.26
C LEU A 152 15.59 -2.16 1.07
N THR A 153 15.04 -0.98 1.38
CA THR A 153 14.32 -0.70 2.63
C THR A 153 12.92 -0.16 2.34
N ALA A 154 11.97 -0.48 3.22
CA ALA A 154 10.57 -0.09 3.06
C ALA A 154 10.27 1.17 3.89
N VAL A 155 9.73 2.19 3.22
CA VAL A 155 9.28 3.44 3.84
C VAL A 155 7.77 3.58 3.62
N GLN A 156 7.00 3.47 4.68
CA GLN A 156 5.54 3.66 4.64
C GLN A 156 5.22 5.15 4.41
N LEU A 157 4.48 5.47 3.36
CA LEU A 157 4.16 6.85 2.94
C LEU A 157 2.84 7.37 3.54
N THR A 158 1.99 6.47 4.04
CA THR A 158 0.64 6.75 4.54
C THR A 158 0.40 6.06 5.88
N VAL A 159 -0.25 6.74 6.82
CA VAL A 159 -0.78 6.09 8.03
C VAL A 159 -2.12 5.47 7.68
N ASP A 160 -2.33 4.21 8.08
CA ASP A 160 -3.60 3.51 7.96
C ASP A 160 -4.58 4.14 8.94
N LEU A 161 -5.68 4.72 8.46
CA LEU A 161 -6.56 5.56 9.26
C LEU A 161 -7.55 4.72 10.08
N LYS A 162 -7.03 3.89 11.00
CA LYS A 162 -7.80 3.00 11.87
C LYS A 162 -8.49 3.80 13.02
N PRO A 163 -9.67 3.37 13.52
CA PRO A 163 -10.48 4.10 14.50
C PRO A 163 -9.82 4.43 15.84
N ASN A 164 -8.84 3.64 16.26
CA ASN A 164 -8.14 3.78 17.54
C ASN A 164 -6.96 4.78 17.51
N LEU A 165 -6.63 5.37 16.35
CA LEU A 165 -5.64 6.45 16.30
C LEU A 165 -6.13 7.65 17.14
N PRO A 166 -5.30 8.29 17.99
CA PRO A 166 -5.78 9.27 18.97
C PRO A 166 -6.67 10.40 18.39
N LYS A 167 -6.24 11.04 17.29
CA LYS A 167 -7.01 12.10 16.62
C LYS A 167 -8.29 11.61 15.95
N GLU A 168 -8.33 10.35 15.52
CA GLU A 168 -9.51 9.74 14.90
C GLU A 168 -10.52 9.33 15.97
N ALA A 169 -10.06 8.66 17.03
CA ALA A 169 -10.87 8.25 18.18
C ALA A 169 -11.50 9.46 18.89
N GLU A 170 -10.73 10.53 19.11
CA GLU A 170 -11.22 11.78 19.68
C GLU A 170 -12.37 12.37 18.84
N ARG A 171 -12.18 12.51 17.52
CA ARG A 171 -13.22 13.02 16.61
C ARG A 171 -14.48 12.14 16.66
N ILE A 172 -14.33 10.81 16.62
CA ILE A 172 -15.45 9.86 16.68
C ILE A 172 -16.23 10.03 17.99
N GLN A 173 -15.55 10.10 19.13
CA GLN A 173 -16.17 10.29 20.44
C GLN A 173 -16.84 11.66 20.59
N GLN A 174 -16.24 12.73 20.07
CA GLN A 174 -16.86 14.07 20.02
C GLN A 174 -18.16 14.06 19.19
N CYS A 175 -18.19 13.30 18.10
CA CYS A 175 -19.39 13.03 17.29
C CYS A 175 -20.33 11.96 17.90
N ARG A 176 -20.12 11.53 19.15
CA ARG A 176 -20.90 10.49 19.87
C ARG A 176 -20.82 9.07 19.27
N GLY A 177 -20.00 8.85 18.24
CA GLY A 177 -19.65 7.51 17.80
C GLY A 177 -18.84 6.78 18.87
N ARG A 178 -18.80 5.45 18.80
CA ARG A 178 -18.00 4.62 19.71
C ARG A 178 -16.84 3.98 18.95
N VAL A 179 -15.73 3.79 19.65
CA VAL A 179 -14.54 3.07 19.16
C VAL A 179 -14.20 1.95 20.12
N PHE A 180 -14.27 0.71 19.63
CA PHE A 180 -13.78 -0.48 20.32
C PHE A 180 -13.62 -1.64 19.33
N ALA A 181 -12.84 -2.65 19.71
CA ALA A 181 -12.70 -3.91 19.00
C ALA A 181 -13.67 -4.97 19.55
N LEU A 182 -14.10 -5.93 18.74
CA LEU A 182 -14.93 -7.05 19.21
C LEU A 182 -14.09 -7.99 20.08
N GLN A 183 -14.74 -8.72 21.00
CA GLN A 183 -14.05 -9.65 21.90
C GLN A 183 -13.30 -10.77 21.14
N ASP A 184 -13.88 -11.23 20.02
CA ASP A 184 -13.28 -12.27 19.17
C ASP A 184 -12.27 -11.70 18.14
N GLU A 185 -12.20 -10.37 17.99
CA GLU A 185 -11.29 -9.66 17.07
C GLU A 185 -10.58 -8.48 17.79
N PRO A 186 -9.83 -8.72 18.88
CA PRO A 186 -9.34 -7.64 19.76
C PRO A 186 -8.36 -6.66 19.09
N GLU A 187 -7.76 -7.04 17.95
CA GLU A 187 -6.86 -6.21 17.16
C GLU A 187 -7.62 -5.27 16.19
N VAL A 188 -8.88 -5.58 15.86
CA VAL A 188 -9.68 -4.86 14.85
C VAL A 188 -10.59 -3.83 15.52
N SER A 189 -10.04 -2.64 15.79
CA SER A 189 -10.82 -1.50 16.29
C SER A 189 -11.79 -0.99 15.24
N ARG A 190 -13.08 -0.83 15.61
CA ARG A 190 -14.17 -0.44 14.70
C ARG A 190 -14.88 0.85 15.18
N VAL A 191 -15.42 1.62 14.24
CA VAL A 191 -16.38 2.71 14.47
C VAL A 191 -17.78 2.12 14.58
N TRP A 192 -18.54 2.54 15.58
CA TRP A 192 -19.91 2.07 15.83
C TRP A 192 -20.88 3.22 16.09
N LEU A 193 -22.18 2.97 15.84
CA LEU A 193 -23.26 3.88 16.24
C LEU A 193 -23.33 4.07 17.77
N PRO A 194 -23.87 5.20 18.28
CA PRO A 194 -23.90 5.49 19.71
C PRO A 194 -24.62 4.43 20.55
N ASN A 195 -25.71 3.86 20.01
CA ASN A 195 -26.63 2.97 20.73
C ASN A 195 -26.72 1.56 20.13
N ASN A 196 -25.87 1.21 19.16
CA ASN A 196 -25.94 -0.07 18.45
C ASN A 196 -24.56 -0.51 17.96
N ASP A 197 -24.24 -1.80 18.13
CA ASP A 197 -23.00 -2.43 17.66
C ASP A 197 -23.12 -2.83 16.17
N SER A 198 -23.65 -1.92 15.34
CA SER A 198 -23.76 -2.08 13.90
C SER A 198 -24.11 -0.75 13.20
N PRO A 199 -23.53 -0.46 12.01
CA PRO A 199 -22.42 -1.19 11.39
C PRO A 199 -21.09 -0.95 12.14
N GLY A 200 -20.14 -1.86 11.98
CA GLY A 200 -18.82 -1.83 12.62
C GLY A 200 -17.69 -1.65 11.60
N LEU A 201 -17.33 -0.41 11.31
CA LEU A 201 -16.38 -0.07 10.25
C LEU A 201 -14.93 -0.05 10.78
N ALA A 202 -14.03 -0.83 10.20
CA ALA A 202 -12.63 -0.99 10.67
C ALA A 202 -11.69 0.20 10.35
N MET A 203 -12.23 1.29 9.81
CA MET A 203 -11.52 2.49 9.37
C MET A 203 -12.26 3.76 9.79
N ALA A 204 -11.51 4.82 10.11
CA ALA A 204 -12.03 6.10 10.59
C ALA A 204 -12.37 7.11 9.49
N ARG A 205 -11.97 6.83 8.25
CA ARG A 205 -12.19 7.68 7.07
C ARG A 205 -12.52 6.83 5.85
N ALA A 206 -13.59 7.18 5.15
CA ALA A 206 -14.04 6.48 3.93
C ALA A 206 -14.93 7.38 3.06
N PHE A 207 -15.04 7.03 1.77
CA PHE A 207 -16.13 7.45 0.91
C PHE A 207 -17.37 6.61 1.20
N GLY A 208 -18.58 7.15 1.00
CA GLY A 208 -19.81 6.41 1.28
C GLY A 208 -20.07 6.26 2.79
N ASP A 209 -20.68 5.16 3.23
CA ASP A 209 -21.08 4.91 4.64
C ASP A 209 -21.79 6.09 5.31
N PHE A 210 -22.79 6.66 4.64
CA PHE A 210 -23.50 7.83 5.14
C PHE A 210 -24.20 7.62 6.50
N CYS A 211 -24.41 6.37 6.92
CA CYS A 211 -24.88 6.03 8.27
C CYS A 211 -23.91 6.40 9.41
N LEU A 212 -22.59 6.51 9.14
CA LEU A 212 -21.55 6.78 10.14
C LEU A 212 -21.00 8.22 10.10
N LYS A 213 -21.35 9.04 9.09
CA LYS A 213 -20.77 10.39 8.91
C LYS A 213 -21.08 11.33 10.06
N ASP A 214 -22.30 11.30 10.58
CA ASP A 214 -22.71 12.11 11.73
C ASP A 214 -22.07 11.64 13.05
N TYR A 215 -21.39 10.49 13.03
CA TYR A 215 -20.73 9.84 14.17
C TYR A 215 -19.20 9.81 14.03
N GLY A 216 -18.63 10.70 13.20
CA GLY A 216 -17.20 11.00 13.13
C GLY A 216 -16.42 10.29 12.02
N LEU A 217 -17.08 9.48 11.18
CA LEU A 217 -16.51 9.06 9.90
C LEU A 217 -16.42 10.27 8.96
N ILE A 218 -15.27 10.48 8.31
CA ILE A 218 -15.10 11.61 7.37
C ILE A 218 -14.50 11.17 6.04
N SER A 219 -14.79 11.91 4.97
CA SER A 219 -14.22 11.73 3.62
C SER A 219 -13.03 12.67 3.32
N VAL A 220 -12.45 13.27 4.36
CA VAL A 220 -11.30 14.18 4.24
C VAL A 220 -9.99 13.37 4.24
N PRO A 221 -9.24 13.33 3.14
CA PRO A 221 -8.00 12.55 3.06
C PRO A 221 -6.88 13.17 3.91
N GLN A 222 -6.00 12.33 4.44
CA GLN A 222 -4.68 12.78 4.87
C GLN A 222 -3.81 12.97 3.62
N ILE A 223 -3.16 14.14 3.48
CA ILE A 223 -2.37 14.49 2.30
C ILE A 223 -0.92 14.77 2.72
N SER A 224 0.03 14.01 2.20
CA SER A 224 1.47 14.18 2.41
C SER A 224 2.20 14.58 1.13
N TYR A 225 3.37 15.19 1.30
CA TYR A 225 4.31 15.50 0.22
C TYR A 225 5.64 14.78 0.49
N ARG A 226 6.29 14.33 -0.57
CA ARG A 226 7.68 13.85 -0.54
C ARG A 226 8.40 14.29 -1.82
N ARG A 227 9.64 14.75 -1.67
CA ARG A 227 10.59 14.84 -2.78
C ARG A 227 11.22 13.47 -3.00
N LEU A 228 11.09 12.93 -4.20
CA LEU A 228 11.76 11.71 -4.63
C LEU A 228 13.27 11.94 -4.79
N THR A 229 14.04 10.87 -4.65
CA THR A 229 15.49 10.81 -4.82
C THR A 229 15.87 9.64 -5.74
N GLU A 230 17.09 9.66 -6.29
CA GLU A 230 17.62 8.57 -7.13
C GLU A 230 17.69 7.21 -6.43
N LYS A 231 17.56 7.19 -5.09
CA LYS A 231 17.54 5.97 -4.26
C LYS A 231 16.16 5.29 -4.21
N ASP A 232 15.09 6.02 -4.52
CA ASP A 232 13.72 5.54 -4.43
C ASP A 232 13.42 4.71 -5.71
N GLU A 233 13.21 3.39 -5.59
CA GLU A 233 13.11 2.50 -6.76
C GLU A 233 11.67 2.28 -7.25
N PHE A 234 10.72 2.09 -6.32
CA PHE A 234 9.32 1.86 -6.65
C PHE A 234 8.39 2.16 -5.47
N ILE A 235 7.10 2.30 -5.76
CA ILE A 235 6.03 2.52 -4.79
C ILE A 235 4.94 1.46 -5.00
N ILE A 236 4.56 0.78 -3.93
CA ILE A 236 3.43 -0.15 -3.87
C ILE A 236 2.24 0.60 -3.26
N LEU A 237 1.10 0.63 -3.94
CA LEU A 237 -0.21 0.97 -3.36
C LEU A 237 -1.03 -0.32 -3.32
N ALA A 238 -1.63 -0.68 -2.19
CA ALA A 238 -2.48 -1.86 -2.10
C ALA A 238 -3.59 -1.75 -1.03
N THR A 239 -4.59 -2.64 -1.14
CA THR A 239 -5.64 -2.86 -0.13
C THR A 239 -5.09 -3.54 1.14
N ASP A 240 -5.82 -3.46 2.24
CA ASP A 240 -5.47 -4.16 3.49
C ASP A 240 -5.50 -5.69 3.32
N GLY A 241 -6.29 -6.22 2.38
CA GLY A 241 -6.14 -7.58 1.86
C GLY A 241 -4.69 -7.99 1.48
N VAL A 242 -3.79 -7.04 1.17
CA VAL A 242 -2.34 -7.30 1.08
C VAL A 242 -1.63 -7.06 2.43
N TRP A 243 -1.92 -5.96 3.10
CA TRP A 243 -1.16 -5.47 4.26
C TRP A 243 -1.42 -6.18 5.60
N ASP A 244 -2.58 -6.83 5.75
CA ASP A 244 -2.92 -7.64 6.92
C ASP A 244 -2.17 -8.97 6.94
N VAL A 245 -1.72 -9.44 5.76
CA VAL A 245 -1.02 -10.71 5.60
C VAL A 245 0.45 -10.59 5.19
N LEU A 246 0.90 -9.45 4.65
CA LEU A 246 2.30 -9.19 4.31
C LEU A 246 2.79 -7.90 4.99
N SER A 247 3.95 -7.96 5.63
CA SER A 247 4.62 -6.77 6.13
C SER A 247 5.14 -5.89 4.99
N ASN A 248 5.39 -4.61 5.30
CA ASN A 248 5.98 -3.66 4.36
C ASN A 248 7.31 -4.16 3.76
N LYS A 249 8.11 -4.93 4.51
CA LYS A 249 9.39 -5.48 4.05
C LYS A 249 9.19 -6.67 3.11
N GLU A 250 8.32 -7.62 3.47
CA GLU A 250 7.98 -8.76 2.60
C GLU A 250 7.39 -8.28 1.27
N ALA A 251 6.51 -7.28 1.29
CA ALA A 251 5.90 -6.73 0.09
C ALA A 251 6.94 -6.14 -0.89
N ILE A 252 7.92 -5.36 -0.40
CA ILE A 252 8.98 -4.84 -1.27
C ILE A 252 9.94 -5.93 -1.74
N ASP A 253 10.21 -6.96 -0.92
CA ASP A 253 11.08 -8.07 -1.31
C ASP A 253 10.44 -8.92 -2.42
N ILE A 254 9.13 -9.18 -2.35
CA ILE A 254 8.37 -9.89 -3.39
C ILE A 254 8.37 -9.09 -4.70
N VAL A 255 8.13 -7.78 -4.63
CA VAL A 255 8.14 -6.90 -5.82
C VAL A 255 9.53 -6.77 -6.44
N ALA A 256 10.58 -6.74 -5.63
CA ALA A 256 11.97 -6.70 -6.10
C ALA A 256 12.47 -8.05 -6.66
N ALA A 257 11.96 -9.18 -6.14
CA ALA A 257 12.26 -10.53 -6.63
C ALA A 257 11.40 -10.95 -7.85
N ALA A 258 10.43 -10.12 -8.27
CA ALA A 258 9.57 -10.43 -9.40
C ALA A 258 10.38 -10.53 -10.72
N PRO A 259 10.11 -11.51 -11.59
CA PRO A 259 10.87 -11.70 -12.84
C PRO A 259 10.83 -10.49 -13.78
N SER A 260 9.77 -9.69 -13.70
CA SER A 260 9.58 -8.48 -14.49
C SER A 260 8.71 -7.48 -13.74
N ARG A 261 8.81 -6.21 -14.12
CA ARG A 261 7.90 -5.15 -13.63
C ARG A 261 6.42 -5.43 -13.94
N ALA A 262 6.14 -6.13 -15.05
CA ALA A 262 4.78 -6.49 -15.45
C ALA A 262 4.17 -7.59 -14.57
N THR A 263 5.00 -8.47 -14.00
CA THR A 263 4.55 -9.57 -13.12
C THR A 263 4.60 -9.22 -11.63
N ALA A 264 5.17 -8.06 -11.25
CA ALA A 264 5.37 -7.67 -9.85
C ALA A 264 4.09 -7.56 -9.01
N SER A 265 3.07 -6.82 -9.47
CA SER A 265 1.77 -6.75 -8.77
C SER A 265 1.11 -8.13 -8.64
N ARG A 266 1.25 -9.00 -9.65
CA ARG A 266 0.70 -10.37 -9.62
C ARG A 266 1.42 -11.21 -8.58
N ALA A 267 2.75 -11.21 -8.56
CA ALA A 267 3.54 -11.94 -7.56
C ALA A 267 3.20 -11.50 -6.12
N LEU A 268 3.00 -10.20 -5.90
CA LEU A 268 2.58 -9.66 -4.61
C LEU A 268 1.19 -10.16 -4.20
N VAL A 269 0.19 -10.09 -5.10
CA VAL A 269 -1.18 -10.58 -4.85
C VAL A 269 -1.20 -12.09 -4.63
N ASP A 270 -0.50 -12.88 -5.45
CA ASP A 270 -0.42 -14.34 -5.32
C ASP A 270 0.21 -14.75 -3.98
N CYS A 271 1.22 -14.00 -3.49
CA CYS A 271 1.79 -14.19 -2.16
C CYS A 271 0.85 -13.77 -1.02
N ALA A 272 0.09 -12.67 -1.16
CA ALA A 272 -0.91 -12.26 -0.18
C ALA A 272 -2.04 -13.30 -0.05
N VAL A 273 -2.63 -13.74 -1.17
CA VAL A 273 -3.68 -14.78 -1.22
C VAL A 273 -3.18 -16.10 -0.63
N ARG A 274 -1.92 -16.48 -0.89
CA ARG A 274 -1.30 -17.66 -0.25
C ARG A 274 -1.15 -17.46 1.27
N SER A 275 -0.76 -16.28 1.71
CA SER A 275 -0.57 -15.95 3.13
C SER A 275 -1.89 -15.94 3.90
N TRP A 276 -2.99 -15.46 3.31
CA TRP A 276 -4.35 -15.61 3.86
C TRP A 276 -4.69 -17.07 4.15
N ARG A 277 -4.49 -17.96 3.17
CA ARG A 277 -4.80 -19.40 3.31
C ARG A 277 -3.96 -20.11 4.37
N LEU A 278 -2.77 -19.60 4.66
CA LEU A 278 -1.86 -20.16 5.67
C LEU A 278 -2.13 -19.59 7.08
N LYS A 279 -2.35 -18.28 7.20
CA LYS A 279 -2.60 -17.60 8.49
C LYS A 279 -4.03 -17.81 8.99
N PHE A 280 -5.00 -17.83 8.08
CA PHE A 280 -6.43 -17.86 8.38
C PHE A 280 -7.15 -18.97 7.57
N PRO A 281 -6.79 -20.26 7.76
CA PRO A 281 -7.24 -21.36 6.89
C PRO A 281 -8.76 -21.61 6.90
N THR A 282 -9.48 -21.11 7.91
CA THR A 282 -10.94 -21.20 8.05
C THR A 282 -11.67 -19.93 7.61
N SER A 283 -10.96 -18.85 7.28
CA SER A 283 -11.53 -17.56 6.88
C SER A 283 -11.57 -17.42 5.36
N LYS A 284 -12.49 -16.61 4.85
CA LYS A 284 -12.44 -16.17 3.46
C LYS A 284 -11.23 -15.23 3.31
N SER A 285 -10.40 -15.45 2.29
CA SER A 285 -9.38 -14.46 1.89
C SER A 285 -10.06 -13.16 1.45
N ASP A 286 -9.46 -12.02 1.80
CA ASP A 286 -9.95 -10.73 1.37
C ASP A 286 -9.52 -10.37 -0.06
N ASP A 287 -10.15 -9.34 -0.63
CA ASP A 287 -9.89 -8.89 -2.00
C ASP A 287 -8.52 -8.17 -2.09
N CYS A 288 -7.54 -8.86 -2.67
CA CYS A 288 -6.16 -8.40 -2.77
C CYS A 288 -5.92 -7.59 -4.05
N ALA A 289 -5.79 -6.26 -3.97
CA ALA A 289 -5.50 -5.40 -5.12
C ALA A 289 -4.23 -4.56 -4.89
N ALA A 290 -3.32 -4.53 -5.87
CA ALA A 290 -2.04 -3.83 -5.77
C ALA A 290 -1.54 -3.18 -7.07
N VAL A 291 -0.99 -1.97 -6.97
CA VAL A 291 -0.32 -1.22 -8.05
C VAL A 291 1.15 -0.99 -7.68
N CYS A 292 2.06 -1.49 -8.51
CA CYS A 292 3.51 -1.23 -8.39
C CYS A 292 3.95 -0.15 -9.38
N LEU A 293 4.23 1.06 -8.89
CA LEU A 293 4.79 2.16 -9.67
C LEU A 293 6.32 2.15 -9.58
N PHE A 294 6.99 1.67 -10.62
CA PHE A 294 8.45 1.75 -10.73
C PHE A 294 8.90 3.17 -11.10
N LEU A 295 9.94 3.66 -10.43
CA LEU A 295 10.48 5.00 -10.61
C LEU A 295 11.70 4.92 -11.55
N ASP A 296 11.45 5.16 -12.84
CA ASP A 296 12.52 5.27 -13.84
C ASP A 296 13.25 6.60 -13.71
N HIS A 297 14.32 6.59 -12.93
CA HIS A 297 15.36 7.61 -13.02
C HIS A 297 16.16 7.32 -14.29
N GLU A 298 16.11 8.23 -15.28
CA GLU A 298 17.04 8.17 -16.40
C GLU A 298 18.46 8.30 -15.84
N LYS A 299 19.16 7.17 -15.71
CA LYS A 299 20.58 7.15 -15.38
C LYS A 299 21.29 7.96 -16.43
N SER A 300 21.88 9.09 -16.04
CA SER A 300 22.72 9.87 -16.92
C SER A 300 23.75 8.95 -17.57
N PRO A 301 23.93 8.98 -18.90
CA PRO A 301 24.93 8.14 -19.56
C PRO A 301 26.32 8.63 -19.15
N ASN A 302 26.80 8.13 -18.02
CA ASN A 302 28.14 8.41 -17.52
C ASN A 302 29.12 7.71 -18.46
N LEU A 303 29.70 8.54 -19.33
CA LEU A 303 31.06 8.46 -19.86
C LEU A 303 31.60 7.03 -20.00
N VAL A 304 31.49 6.50 -21.21
CA VAL A 304 32.30 5.36 -21.65
C VAL A 304 33.77 5.80 -21.56
N GLU A 305 34.50 5.34 -20.55
CA GLU A 305 35.96 5.28 -20.64
C GLU A 305 36.30 4.15 -21.60
N GLU A 306 36.62 4.52 -22.85
CA GLU A 306 37.17 3.60 -23.85
C GLU A 306 38.60 3.19 -23.44
N SER A 307 38.72 2.18 -22.58
CA SER A 307 39.98 1.44 -22.44
C SER A 307 40.07 0.42 -23.58
N GLU A 308 40.67 0.81 -24.70
CA GLU A 308 41.00 -0.12 -25.79
C GLU A 308 41.87 -1.28 -25.27
N ALA A 309 41.34 -2.51 -25.31
CA ALA A 309 42.12 -3.72 -25.15
C ALA A 309 41.93 -4.61 -26.38
N LYS A 310 42.78 -4.39 -27.39
CA LYS A 310 42.90 -5.30 -28.54
C LYS A 310 43.41 -6.65 -28.04
N ASN A 311 42.66 -7.73 -28.29
CA ASN A 311 43.31 -9.01 -28.55
C ASN A 311 42.51 -9.86 -29.53
N GLU A 312 43.22 -10.57 -30.40
CA GLU A 312 42.66 -11.21 -31.59
C GLU A 312 42.12 -12.61 -31.31
N LYS A 313 41.24 -13.10 -32.21
CA LYS A 313 40.67 -14.45 -32.15
C LYS A 313 41.71 -15.51 -32.51
N ALA A 314 41.72 -16.61 -31.76
CA ALA A 314 42.07 -17.93 -32.28
C ALA A 314 41.27 -19.02 -31.54
N GLU A 315 40.76 -20.01 -32.29
CA GLU A 315 40.04 -21.20 -31.79
C GLU A 315 40.48 -22.41 -32.68
N PRO A 316 40.13 -23.68 -32.38
CA PRO A 316 40.95 -24.57 -31.53
C PRO A 316 41.43 -25.86 -32.24
N ALA A 317 42.32 -26.65 -31.62
CA ALA A 317 42.76 -27.96 -32.15
C ALA A 317 43.17 -29.01 -31.07
N LYS A 318 42.23 -29.90 -30.75
CA LYS A 318 42.28 -31.39 -30.64
C LYS A 318 43.49 -32.20 -30.09
N ASP A 319 43.14 -33.05 -29.12
CA ASP A 319 43.36 -34.52 -28.96
C ASP A 319 44.74 -35.19 -28.74
N ALA A 320 44.89 -35.87 -27.58
CA ALA A 320 45.41 -37.26 -27.32
C ALA A 320 45.95 -37.38 -25.86
N LEU A 321 45.38 -38.14 -24.89
CA LEU A 321 45.15 -39.62 -24.71
C LEU A 321 46.30 -40.40 -24.02
N ILE A 322 45.92 -41.45 -23.23
CA ILE A 322 46.67 -42.42 -22.36
C ILE A 322 46.49 -42.10 -20.85
N SER A 323 45.70 -42.78 -19.99
CA SER A 323 45.57 -44.21 -19.55
C SER A 323 46.78 -44.74 -18.75
N ASP A 324 46.71 -45.49 -17.63
CA ASP A 324 45.67 -46.37 -17.04
C ASP A 324 45.92 -46.68 -15.53
N ALA A 325 44.96 -47.33 -14.84
CA ALA A 325 44.96 -48.12 -13.57
C ALA A 325 46.10 -47.97 -12.52
N GLY A 326 45.83 -47.78 -11.21
CA GLY A 326 45.28 -48.75 -10.22
C GLY A 326 46.26 -48.81 -9.01
N ASP A 327 45.96 -49.25 -7.77
CA ASP A 327 44.86 -50.02 -7.18
C ASP A 327 44.92 -49.91 -5.61
N LYS A 328 43.78 -50.08 -4.91
CA LYS A 328 43.59 -50.69 -3.55
C LYS A 328 44.16 -50.17 -2.18
N ILE A 329 43.20 -50.01 -1.24
CA ILE A 329 43.14 -50.29 0.24
C ILE A 329 44.30 -49.98 1.23
N ASN A 330 43.95 -49.30 2.35
CA ASN A 330 43.73 -49.99 3.65
C ASN A 330 43.02 -49.12 4.72
N GLU A 331 42.44 -49.78 5.73
CA GLU A 331 41.76 -49.19 6.90
C GLU A 331 42.71 -49.04 8.13
N ASP A 332 42.15 -48.48 9.21
CA ASP A 332 42.41 -48.76 10.64
C ASP A 332 43.34 -47.89 11.55
N ILE A 333 42.64 -47.17 12.46
CA ILE A 333 42.68 -47.24 13.95
C ILE A 333 43.82 -46.59 14.78
N ALA A 334 43.39 -46.10 15.97
CA ALA A 334 44.08 -45.62 17.19
C ALA A 334 44.26 -44.08 17.30
N ASP A 335 43.54 -43.29 18.11
CA ASP A 335 43.00 -43.41 19.51
C ASP A 335 43.98 -42.94 20.61
N VAL A 336 43.46 -42.61 21.81
CA VAL A 336 44.16 -42.26 23.08
C VAL A 336 44.66 -40.78 23.16
N ASN A 337 44.28 -39.92 24.13
CA ASN A 337 43.29 -40.03 25.21
C ASN A 337 42.96 -38.67 25.92
N GLU A 338 41.80 -38.61 26.60
CA GLU A 338 41.53 -38.11 27.98
C GLU A 338 42.16 -36.80 28.58
N HIS A 339 41.56 -36.09 29.56
CA HIS A 339 40.66 -36.47 30.69
C HIS A 339 39.86 -35.26 31.28
N ILE A 340 38.60 -35.48 31.72
CA ILE A 340 37.87 -35.07 32.99
C ILE A 340 38.00 -33.60 33.50
N SER A 341 37.03 -32.85 34.07
CA SER A 341 35.73 -32.99 34.81
C SER A 341 34.95 -31.63 34.76
N ARG A 342 33.77 -31.32 35.34
CA ARG A 342 32.64 -31.93 36.14
C ARG A 342 31.43 -30.98 35.90
N GLU A 343 30.16 -31.39 35.79
CA GLU A 343 29.17 -31.93 36.76
C GLU A 343 28.81 -31.08 37.99
N GLU A 344 27.58 -30.53 38.01
CA GLU A 344 26.50 -30.68 39.00
C GLU A 344 25.26 -29.82 38.58
N HIS A 345 24.09 -29.97 39.21
CA HIS A 345 22.92 -30.79 38.87
C HIS A 345 21.64 -30.08 39.42
N ILE A 346 20.56 -29.90 38.61
CA ILE A 346 19.06 -29.98 38.84
C ILE A 346 18.50 -29.49 40.23
N PRO A 347 17.32 -28.79 40.40
CA PRO A 347 16.06 -29.09 39.69
C PRO A 347 14.97 -28.00 39.42
N GLU A 348 14.00 -28.41 38.61
CA GLU A 348 12.62 -27.86 38.50
C GLU A 348 11.75 -28.19 39.73
N PRO A 349 10.57 -27.55 39.86
CA PRO A 349 9.44 -28.10 40.59
C PRO A 349 8.18 -28.30 39.71
N THR A 350 7.67 -29.53 39.69
CA THR A 350 6.27 -29.85 39.30
C THR A 350 5.32 -29.64 40.48
N LEU A 351 4.03 -29.37 40.19
CA LEU A 351 2.94 -29.45 41.16
C LEU A 351 1.67 -30.01 40.49
N GLU A 352 1.03 -30.96 41.16
CA GLU A 352 -0.15 -31.69 40.67
C GLU A 352 -1.38 -31.53 41.58
N HIS A 353 -2.55 -31.67 40.94
CA HIS A 353 -3.86 -32.11 41.47
C HIS A 353 -4.58 -31.38 42.61
N SER A 354 -5.81 -30.97 42.30
CA SER A 354 -6.99 -31.43 43.07
C SER A 354 -8.20 -31.58 42.14
N SER A 355 -9.00 -32.63 42.36
CA SER A 355 -10.17 -33.02 41.56
C SER A 355 -11.48 -32.77 42.32
N THR A 356 -12.62 -32.85 41.62
CA THR A 356 -13.91 -33.19 42.25
C THR A 356 -14.87 -33.82 41.24
N LEU A 357 -15.55 -34.90 41.64
CA LEU A 357 -16.31 -35.83 40.80
C LEU A 357 -17.83 -35.63 40.94
N ARG A 358 -18.59 -35.81 39.83
CA ARG A 358 -19.81 -36.68 39.70
C ARG A 358 -19.96 -37.04 38.20
N ASN A 359 -19.90 -38.30 37.71
CA ASN A 359 -20.76 -39.50 37.89
C ASN A 359 -22.24 -39.29 37.52
N VAL A 360 -22.94 -40.13 36.71
CA VAL A 360 -22.63 -41.19 35.70
C VAL A 360 -23.85 -41.25 34.75
N ASP A 361 -23.70 -41.72 33.50
CA ASP A 361 -24.50 -42.84 32.96
C ASP A 361 -23.89 -43.33 31.63
N GLU A 362 -23.95 -44.64 31.38
CA GLU A 362 -23.08 -45.40 30.46
C GLU A 362 -23.91 -46.41 29.61
N ILE A 363 -23.26 -47.14 28.67
CA ILE A 363 -23.71 -48.40 28.01
C ILE A 363 -24.72 -48.25 26.85
N MET A 364 -24.56 -48.80 25.62
CA MET A 364 -23.47 -49.61 24.99
C MET A 364 -23.54 -49.55 23.41
N PRO A 365 -22.55 -50.11 22.67
CA PRO A 365 -22.28 -49.85 21.24
C PRO A 365 -22.74 -50.95 20.24
N VAL A 366 -22.38 -50.77 18.96
CA VAL A 366 -22.45 -51.79 17.88
C VAL A 366 -21.20 -51.69 16.97
N ASP A 367 -20.50 -52.81 16.76
CA ASP A 367 -19.33 -53.00 15.87
C ASP A 367 -19.76 -53.39 14.42
N GLU A 368 -18.95 -53.64 13.38
CA GLU A 368 -17.50 -53.84 13.08
C GLU A 368 -17.36 -53.53 11.54
N PRO A 369 -16.30 -53.85 10.75
CA PRO A 369 -14.86 -54.12 10.97
C PRO A 369 -13.96 -53.20 10.06
N PRO A 370 -12.63 -53.43 9.88
CA PRO A 370 -11.66 -52.34 9.62
C PRO A 370 -10.99 -52.28 8.22
N VAL A 371 -10.33 -51.15 7.91
CA VAL A 371 -9.29 -51.03 6.86
C VAL A 371 -8.08 -50.26 7.43
N SER A 372 -6.87 -50.66 7.01
CA SER A 372 -5.59 -50.23 7.61
C SER A 372 -4.72 -49.41 6.66
N LYS A 373 -4.02 -48.40 7.22
CA LYS A 373 -2.57 -48.09 7.08
C LYS A 373 -2.21 -46.60 6.96
N GLU A 374 -1.37 -46.18 7.92
CA GLU A 374 -0.24 -45.21 7.83
C GLU A 374 -0.53 -43.71 7.57
N PRO A 375 0.16 -42.78 8.27
CA PRO A 375 0.00 -41.34 8.09
C PRO A 375 1.06 -40.73 7.16
N GLU A 376 0.65 -40.20 6.01
CA GLU A 376 1.56 -39.39 5.18
C GLU A 376 1.78 -37.99 5.76
N ARG A 377 2.95 -37.79 6.38
CA ARG A 377 3.57 -36.47 6.46
C ARG A 377 3.88 -35.98 5.04
N CYS A 378 3.13 -35.01 4.54
CA CYS A 378 3.53 -34.25 3.35
C CYS A 378 3.80 -32.78 3.71
N GLY A 379 5.03 -32.51 4.13
CA GLY A 379 5.55 -31.15 4.13
C GLY A 379 5.93 -30.76 2.70
N SER A 380 5.21 -29.80 2.12
CA SER A 380 5.57 -29.19 0.84
C SER A 380 5.70 -27.68 0.98
N ALA A 381 6.84 -27.25 1.53
CA ALA A 381 7.30 -25.88 1.37
C ALA A 381 7.75 -25.71 -0.09
N ARG A 382 6.81 -25.38 -0.98
CA ARG A 382 7.14 -24.99 -2.36
C ARG A 382 8.03 -23.76 -2.35
N SER A 383 9.04 -23.76 -3.21
CA SER A 383 10.00 -22.68 -3.31
C SER A 383 9.32 -21.42 -3.86
N LEU A 384 9.87 -20.24 -3.51
CA LEU A 384 9.49 -18.97 -4.15
C LEU A 384 9.68 -19.04 -5.68
N ALA A 385 10.65 -19.85 -6.14
CA ALA A 385 10.91 -20.11 -7.56
C ALA A 385 9.78 -20.88 -8.26
N ASP A 386 9.12 -21.83 -7.57
CA ASP A 386 8.01 -22.61 -8.16
C ASP A 386 6.76 -21.75 -8.38
N CYS A 387 6.67 -20.61 -7.69
CA CYS A 387 5.59 -19.63 -7.85
C CYS A 387 5.79 -18.72 -9.09
N ILE A 388 6.98 -18.73 -9.68
CA ILE A 388 7.37 -17.91 -10.82
C ILE A 388 7.17 -18.65 -12.16
N SER A 389 7.25 -19.98 -12.15
CA SER A 389 7.12 -20.83 -13.33
C SER A 389 5.68 -21.31 -13.57
N THR A 390 4.82 -20.42 -14.08
CA THR A 390 3.52 -20.81 -14.67
C THR A 390 3.45 -20.37 -16.13
N ASN A 391 3.11 -21.29 -17.04
CA ASN A 391 3.15 -21.09 -18.49
C ASN A 391 2.37 -19.84 -18.96
N GLU A 392 2.88 -19.20 -20.01
CA GLU A 392 2.45 -17.88 -20.53
C GLU A 392 1.09 -17.86 -21.26
N GLU A 393 0.28 -18.93 -21.18
CA GLU A 393 -0.92 -19.12 -22.03
C GLU A 393 -2.26 -18.86 -21.32
N GLU A 394 -2.24 -18.51 -20.03
CA GLU A 394 -3.45 -18.05 -19.34
C GLU A 394 -3.51 -16.51 -19.41
N GLU A 395 -4.23 -15.98 -20.41
CA GLU A 395 -4.40 -14.54 -20.69
C GLU A 395 -5.28 -13.86 -19.61
N TRP A 396 -4.74 -13.77 -18.40
CA TRP A 396 -5.30 -12.96 -17.33
C TRP A 396 -5.23 -11.49 -17.72
N SER A 397 -6.39 -10.94 -18.03
CA SER A 397 -6.55 -9.50 -18.26
C SER A 397 -6.27 -8.71 -16.98
N ALA A 398 -5.00 -8.35 -16.77
CA ALA A 398 -4.58 -7.24 -15.90
C ALA A 398 -5.22 -5.88 -16.30
N LEU A 399 -6.04 -5.87 -17.35
CA LEU A 399 -6.86 -4.79 -17.87
C LEU A 399 -8.26 -4.70 -17.24
N GLU A 400 -8.78 -5.74 -16.56
CA GLU A 400 -10.03 -5.65 -15.78
C GLU A 400 -9.81 -4.98 -14.41
N GLY A 401 -9.30 -3.76 -14.45
CA GLY A 401 -8.99 -2.96 -13.26
C GLY A 401 -8.04 -1.81 -13.60
N VAL A 402 -7.02 -2.10 -14.41
CA VAL A 402 -6.16 -1.07 -15.01
C VAL A 402 -6.86 -0.47 -16.23
N THR A 403 -7.74 0.50 -15.98
CA THR A 403 -7.96 1.54 -16.97
C THR A 403 -6.65 2.31 -17.12
N ARG A 404 -5.80 1.91 -18.08
CA ARG A 404 -4.84 2.84 -18.69
C ARG A 404 -5.68 3.94 -19.30
N VAL A 405 -5.89 5.03 -18.57
CA VAL A 405 -6.58 6.19 -19.09
C VAL A 405 -5.60 6.88 -20.04
N ASN A 406 -5.50 6.34 -21.26
CA ASN A 406 -4.82 6.95 -22.42
C ASN A 406 -5.57 8.19 -22.91
N SER A 407 -6.46 8.78 -22.10
CA SER A 407 -6.66 10.22 -22.17
C SER A 407 -5.32 10.85 -21.78
N LEU A 408 -4.67 11.49 -22.75
CA LEU A 408 -3.54 12.39 -22.52
C LEU A 408 -4.04 13.58 -21.68
N LEU A 409 -4.20 13.36 -20.38
CA LEU A 409 -4.57 14.36 -19.40
C LEU A 409 -3.36 15.24 -19.13
N ASN A 410 -2.99 16.03 -20.14
CA ASN A 410 -1.92 17.02 -20.05
C ASN A 410 -2.17 17.91 -18.83
N LEU A 411 -1.37 17.69 -17.78
CA LEU A 411 -1.31 18.53 -16.60
C LEU A 411 -0.64 19.86 -17.01
N PRO A 412 -1.22 21.01 -16.63
CA PRO A 412 -0.71 22.30 -17.07
C PRO A 412 0.70 22.58 -16.52
N ARG A 413 1.57 23.14 -17.37
CA ARG A 413 2.90 23.64 -17.01
C ARG A 413 2.83 25.07 -16.48
N LYS A 414 3.83 25.50 -15.72
CA LYS A 414 4.17 26.92 -15.53
C LYS A 414 5.47 27.28 -16.26
N LEU A 415 5.54 28.50 -16.76
CA LEU A 415 6.74 29.11 -17.32
C LEU A 415 7.64 29.58 -16.16
N SER A 416 8.91 29.18 -16.15
CA SER A 416 9.91 29.88 -15.35
C SER A 416 10.13 31.28 -15.94
N GLY A 417 9.96 32.31 -15.11
CA GLY A 417 10.15 33.71 -15.53
C GLY A 417 11.62 34.01 -15.79
N ASP A 418 12.03 33.88 -17.05
CA ASP A 418 13.41 34.12 -17.48
C ASP A 418 13.76 35.61 -17.31
N LYS A 419 14.72 35.92 -16.43
CA LYS A 419 15.18 37.28 -16.14
C LYS A 419 15.86 37.88 -17.36
N LYS A 420 15.13 38.62 -18.21
CA LYS A 420 15.73 39.42 -19.29
C LYS A 420 15.58 40.92 -19.03
N SER A 421 16.71 41.54 -18.75
CA SER A 421 16.83 42.99 -18.63
C SER A 421 16.53 43.66 -19.97
N THR A 422 15.68 44.68 -19.99
CA THR A 422 15.59 45.64 -21.09
C THR A 422 15.49 47.06 -20.54
N SER A 423 16.61 47.77 -20.52
CA SER A 423 16.65 49.21 -20.24
C SER A 423 15.93 49.96 -21.37
N TRP A 424 14.83 50.65 -21.09
CA TRP A 424 14.23 51.61 -22.02
C TRP A 424 14.48 53.05 -21.55
N LYS A 425 15.27 53.77 -22.34
CA LYS A 425 15.54 55.21 -22.16
C LYS A 425 14.32 56.03 -22.58
N LYS A 426 13.96 57.03 -21.77
CA LYS A 426 13.10 58.16 -22.19
C LYS A 426 13.65 58.80 -23.47
N ARG A 427 12.77 59.12 -24.44
CA ARG A 427 12.89 60.35 -25.24
C ARG A 427 11.57 60.74 -25.94
N ARG A 428 11.13 61.96 -25.60
CA ARG A 428 10.03 62.76 -26.17
C ARG A 428 8.63 62.16 -26.06
#